data_AF-A0A356GND1-F1
#
_entry.id   AF-A0A356GND1-F1
#
_cell.length_a   1.000
_cell.length_b   1.000
_cell.length_c   1.000
_cell.angle_alpha   90.00
_cell.angle_beta   90.00
_cell.angle_gamma   90.00
#
_symmetry.space_group_name_H-M   'P 1'
#
loop_
_entity.id
_entity.type
_entity.pdbx_description
1 polymer ?
#
loop_
_entity_poly.entity_id
_entity_poly.type
_entity_poly.pdbx_seq_one_letter_code
_entity_poly.pdbx_strand_id
1 'polypeptide(L)'
;MKCKRCRKAQASVELPSHHSAFCPECFFVFFRRQVTEGIRKFSLISREDRVLVCVSGGKDSLVLWDILMELGYETEGLYIDLGIPGYSERS
;
A
#
# COMPACT_ATOMS: atom_id res chain seq x y z
N MET A 1 -17.11 -16.86 4.91
CA MET A 1 -18.01 -15.72 5.25
C MET A 1 -18.21 -14.79 4.06
N LYS A 2 -19.29 -13.99 3.99
CA LYS A 2 -19.50 -13.00 2.90
C LYS A 2 -18.73 -11.71 3.18
N CYS A 3 -18.28 -11.04 2.12
CA CYS A 3 -17.65 -9.71 2.20
C CYS A 3 -18.53 -8.70 2.95
N LYS A 4 -17.96 -8.00 3.94
CA LYS A 4 -18.67 -7.04 4.80
C LYS A 4 -19.17 -5.82 4.02
N ARG A 5 -18.42 -5.37 3.01
CA ARG A 5 -18.77 -4.18 2.20
C ARG A 5 -19.82 -4.48 1.13
N CYS A 6 -19.54 -5.40 0.20
CA CYS A 6 -20.46 -5.62 -0.92
C CYS A 6 -21.60 -6.61 -0.60
N ARG A 7 -21.46 -7.44 0.44
CA ARG A 7 -22.41 -8.50 0.83
C ARG A 7 -22.73 -9.55 -0.26
N LYS A 8 -22.07 -9.49 -1.42
CA LYS A 8 -22.30 -10.35 -2.59
C LYS A 8 -21.27 -11.48 -2.69
N ALA A 9 -19.99 -11.12 -2.73
CA ALA A 9 -18.90 -12.07 -2.91
C ALA A 9 -18.43 -12.71 -1.60
N GLN A 10 -17.78 -13.87 -1.72
CA GLN A 10 -17.07 -14.51 -0.62
C GLN A 10 -15.88 -13.64 -0.19
N ALA A 11 -15.66 -13.53 1.12
CA ALA A 11 -14.48 -12.86 1.63
C ALA A 11 -13.25 -13.75 1.44
N SER A 12 -12.13 -13.14 1.04
CA SER A 12 -10.81 -13.78 0.91
C SER A 12 -9.78 -13.19 1.87
N VAL A 13 -10.03 -11.99 2.40
CA VAL A 13 -9.15 -11.32 3.37
C VAL A 13 -9.94 -11.06 4.64
N GLU A 14 -9.53 -11.68 5.74
CA GLU A 14 -10.07 -11.42 7.07
C GLU A 14 -9.16 -10.43 7.82
N LEU A 15 -9.78 -9.44 8.47
CA LEU A 15 -9.10 -8.42 9.27
C LEU A 15 -9.69 -8.45 10.69
N PRO A 16 -9.15 -9.30 11.59
CA PRO A 16 -9.65 -9.44 12.95
C PRO A 16 -9.66 -8.14 13.75
N SER A 17 -8.61 -7.32 13.60
CA SER A 17 -8.48 -6.00 14.24
C SER A 17 -9.59 -5.02 13.86
N HIS A 18 -10.25 -5.23 12.73
CA HIS A 18 -11.36 -4.43 12.24
C HIS A 18 -12.71 -5.15 12.35
N HIS A 19 -12.77 -6.33 12.96
CA HIS A 19 -13.93 -7.21 12.98
C HIS A 19 -14.64 -7.29 11.61
N SER A 20 -13.84 -7.48 10.56
CA SER A 20 -14.27 -7.36 9.17
C SER A 20 -13.60 -8.39 8.26
N ALA A 21 -14.27 -8.72 7.16
CA ALA A 21 -13.67 -9.52 6.09
C ALA A 21 -14.15 -9.02 4.72
N PHE A 22 -13.28 -9.05 3.73
CA PHE A 22 -13.50 -8.45 2.41
C PHE A 22 -13.20 -9.45 1.27
N CYS A 23 -13.95 -9.33 0.17
CA CYS A 23 -13.53 -9.90 -1.11
C CYS A 23 -12.37 -9.06 -1.69
N PRO A 24 -11.60 -9.57 -2.67
CA PRO A 24 -10.40 -8.89 -3.18
C PRO A 24 -10.66 -7.44 -3.61
N GLU A 25 -11.67 -7.21 -4.45
CA GLU A 25 -12.04 -5.86 -4.91
C GLU A 25 -12.40 -4.91 -3.77
N CYS A 26 -13.11 -5.42 -2.76
CA CYS A 26 -13.51 -4.61 -1.63
C CYS A 26 -12.36 -4.31 -0.68
N PHE A 27 -11.40 -5.24 -0.58
CA PHE A 27 -10.20 -5.07 0.23
C PHE A 27 -9.34 -3.92 -0.32
N PHE A 28 -9.09 -3.85 -1.62
CA PHE A 28 -8.26 -2.76 -2.18
C PHE A 28 -8.86 -1.37 -1.97
N VAL A 29 -10.19 -1.23 -2.01
CA VAL A 29 -10.83 0.06 -1.66
C VAL A 29 -10.68 0.37 -0.17
N PHE A 30 -10.79 -0.64 0.71
CA PHE A 30 -10.54 -0.45 2.13
C PHE A 30 -9.08 -0.03 2.36
N PHE A 31 -8.13 -0.73 1.74
CA PHE A 31 -6.70 -0.46 1.83
C PHE A 31 -6.35 0.97 1.39
N ARG A 32 -6.80 1.39 0.19
CA ARG A 32 -6.64 2.77 -0.30
C ARG A 32 -7.12 3.81 0.71
N ARG A 33 -8.32 3.61 1.27
CA ARG A 33 -8.87 4.51 2.29
C ARG A 33 -8.01 4.57 3.55
N GLN A 34 -7.50 3.42 4.02
CA GLN A 34 -6.61 3.40 5.19
C GLN A 34 -5.34 4.22 4.95
N VAL A 35 -4.75 4.11 3.75
CA VAL A 35 -3.55 4.89 3.38
C VAL A 35 -3.87 6.38 3.32
N THR A 36 -4.91 6.79 2.59
CA THR A 36 -5.31 8.20 2.47
C THR A 36 -5.67 8.82 3.82
N GLU A 37 -6.40 8.09 4.68
CA GLU A 37 -6.72 8.55 6.04
C GLU A 37 -5.47 8.64 6.92
N GLY A 38 -4.52 7.73 6.79
CA GLY A 38 -3.23 7.79 7.49
C GLY A 38 -2.45 9.06 7.12
N ILE A 39 -2.30 9.33 5.82
CA ILE A 39 -1.62 10.53 5.31
C ILE A 39 -2.31 11.79 5.84
N ARG A 40 -3.63 11.88 5.73
CA ARG A 40 -4.42 13.04 6.17
C ARG A 40 -4.35 13.25 7.67
N LYS A 41 -4.51 12.19 8.46
CA LYS A 41 -4.56 12.27 9.94
C LYS A 41 -3.27 12.80 10.54
N PHE A 42 -2.14 12.46 9.93
CA PHE A 42 -0.81 12.84 10.44
C PHE A 42 -0.15 13.94 9.60
N SER A 43 -0.87 14.52 8.63
CA SER A 43 -0.36 15.57 7.74
C SER A 43 1.00 15.21 7.12
N LEU A 44 1.16 13.98 6.63
CA LEU A 44 2.47 13.44 6.24
C LEU A 44 3.02 14.09 4.97
N ILE A 45 2.18 14.23 3.95
CA ILE A 45 2.53 14.75 2.62
C ILE A 45 1.32 15.47 2.00
N SER A 46 1.60 16.49 1.19
CA SER A 46 0.65 17.26 0.39
C SER A 46 0.60 16.78 -1.07
N ARG A 47 -0.33 17.31 -1.88
CA ARG A 47 -0.43 16.95 -3.31
C ARG A 47 0.63 17.63 -4.16
N GLU A 48 1.21 18.69 -3.64
CA GLU A 48 2.21 19.52 -4.25
C GLU A 48 3.64 19.02 -3.95
N ASP A 49 3.78 18.07 -3.03
CA ASP A 49 5.07 17.50 -2.65
C ASP A 49 5.59 16.52 -3.72
N ARG A 50 6.90 16.59 -3.98
CA ARG A 50 7.64 15.54 -4.69
C ARG A 50 8.15 14.53 -3.67
N VAL A 51 7.65 13.31 -3.72
CA VAL A 51 7.90 12.29 -2.69
C VAL A 51 8.96 11.31 -3.17
N LEU A 52 10.12 11.28 -2.49
CA LEU A 52 11.11 10.24 -2.69
C LEU A 52 10.76 9.00 -1.87
N VAL A 53 10.47 7.89 -2.53
CA VAL A 53 10.15 6.59 -1.92
C VAL A 53 11.41 5.73 -1.92
N CYS A 54 11.95 5.46 -0.72
CA CYS A 54 13.05 4.52 -0.57
C CYS A 54 12.53 3.08 -0.75
N VAL A 55 12.89 2.46 -1.88
CA VAL A 55 12.47 1.12 -2.26
C VAL A 55 13.58 0.11 -2.04
N SER A 56 13.21 -1.05 -1.52
CA SER A 56 14.16 -2.12 -1.15
C SER A 56 14.00 -3.39 -2.01
N GLY A 57 13.05 -3.40 -2.95
CA GLY A 57 12.59 -4.61 -3.63
C GLY A 57 11.54 -5.41 -2.85
N GLY A 58 11.34 -5.08 -1.56
CA GLY A 58 10.35 -5.73 -0.71
C GLY A 58 8.92 -5.29 -1.00
N LYS A 59 7.96 -6.15 -0.67
CA LYS A 59 6.52 -5.89 -0.86
C LYS A 59 6.05 -4.59 -0.21
N ASP A 60 6.58 -4.23 0.96
CA ASP A 60 6.08 -3.09 1.73
C ASP A 60 6.42 -1.76 1.05
N SER A 61 7.68 -1.60 0.61
CA SER A 61 8.12 -0.38 -0.09
C SER A 61 7.59 -0.31 -1.52
N LEU A 62 7.46 -1.44 -2.21
CA LEU A 62 6.83 -1.49 -3.53
C LEU A 62 5.34 -1.17 -3.49
N VAL A 63 4.59 -1.73 -2.54
CA VAL A 63 3.16 -1.41 -2.37
C VAL A 63 2.97 0.03 -1.94
N LEU A 64 3.85 0.58 -1.10
CA LEU A 64 3.82 2.00 -0.74
C LEU A 64 4.03 2.89 -1.97
N TRP A 65 5.00 2.56 -2.83
CA TRP A 65 5.24 3.33 -4.04
C TRP A 65 4.03 3.25 -4.99
N ASP A 66 3.54 2.04 -5.27
CA ASP A 66 2.38 1.78 -6.13
C ASP A 66 1.14 2.55 -5.68
N ILE A 67 0.80 2.50 -4.38
CA ILE A 67 -0.40 3.15 -3.88
C ILE A 67 -0.28 4.68 -3.89
N LEU A 68 0.91 5.25 -3.67
CA LEU A 68 1.11 6.69 -3.76
C LEU A 68 0.99 7.19 -5.20
N MET A 69 1.52 6.44 -6.17
CA MET A 69 1.31 6.72 -7.59
C MET A 69 -0.17 6.63 -7.96
N GLU A 70 -0.87 5.56 -7.56
CA GLU A 70 -2.30 5.39 -7.84
C GLU A 70 -3.14 6.51 -7.23
N LEU A 71 -2.78 6.98 -6.04
CA LEU A 71 -3.46 8.09 -5.40
C LEU A 71 -3.19 9.41 -6.11
N GLY A 72 -2.18 9.51 -6.98
CA GLY A 72 -1.84 10.70 -7.77
C GLY A 72 -0.81 11.63 -7.11
N TYR A 73 0.07 11.10 -6.27
CA TYR A 73 1.24 11.85 -5.78
C TYR A 73 2.36 11.83 -6.81
N GLU A 74 3.13 12.92 -6.90
CA GLU A 74 4.38 12.92 -7.67
C GLU A 74 5.43 12.14 -6.87
N THR A 75 5.90 11.01 -7.42
CA THR A 75 6.82 10.12 -6.69
C THR A 75 8.05 9.76 -7.53
N GLU A 76 9.18 9.62 -6.84
CA GLU A 76 10.41 9.06 -7.38
C GLU A 76 10.89 7.92 -6.49
N GLY A 77 11.48 6.87 -7.08
CA GLY A 77 12.01 5.74 -6.34
C GLY A 77 13.52 5.86 -6.11
N LEU A 78 13.98 5.58 -4.90
CA LEU A 78 15.40 5.38 -4.59
C LEU A 78 15.64 3.95 -4.12
N TYR A 79 16.41 3.20 -4.89
CA TYR A 79 16.95 1.90 -4.49
C TYR A 79 18.42 2.04 -4.11
N ILE A 80 18.83 1.39 -3.03
CA ILE A 80 20.23 1.33 -2.60
C ILE A 80 20.68 -0.13 -2.66
N ASP A 81 21.56 -0.44 -3.60
CA ASP A 81 22.25 -1.71 -3.63
C ASP A 81 23.25 -1.78 -2.46
N LEU A 82 23.03 -2.74 -1.56
CA LEU A 82 23.89 -2.95 -0.39
C LEU A 82 25.20 -3.70 -0.71
N GLY A 83 25.38 -4.17 -1.94
CA GLY A 83 26.53 -4.95 -2.39
C GLY A 83 26.64 -6.33 -1.76
N ILE A 84 25.51 -6.94 -1.34
CA ILE A 84 25.49 -8.28 -0.72
C ILE A 84 25.37 -9.34 -1.84
N PRO A 85 26.43 -10.11 -2.13
CA PRO A 85 26.42 -11.03 -3.27
C PRO A 85 25.33 -12.09 -3.17
N GLY A 86 24.61 -12.31 -4.26
CA GLY A 86 23.52 -13.27 -4.35
C GLY A 86 22.23 -12.83 -3.66
N TYR A 87 22.18 -11.64 -3.05
CA TYR A 87 20.96 -11.09 -2.44
C TYR A 87 20.56 -9.77 -3.11
N SER A 88 21.48 -8.80 -3.17
CA SER A 88 21.19 -7.48 -3.75
C SER A 88 20.75 -7.58 -5.21
N GLU A 89 21.36 -8.46 -6.03
CA GLU A 89 21.01 -8.53 -7.46
C GLU A 89 19.60 -9.07 -7.71
N ARG A 90 18.97 -9.68 -6.69
CA ARG A 90 17.60 -10.21 -6.75
C ARG A 90 16.56 -9.24 -6.20
N SER A 91 17.00 -8.15 -5.58
CA SER A 91 16.14 -7.19 -4.87
C SER A 91 15.84 -5.98 -5.73
#